data_AF-A0A956BMD8-F1
#
_entry.id   AF-A0A956BMD8-F1
#
_cell.length_a   1.000
_cell.length_b   1.000
_cell.length_c   1.000
_cell.angle_alpha   90.00
_cell.angle_beta   90.00
_cell.angle_gamma   90.00
#
_symmetry.space_group_name_H-M   'P 1'
#
loop_
_entity.id
_entity.type
_entity.pdbx_description
1 polymer ?
#
loop_
_entity_poly.entity_id
_entity_poly.type
_entity_poly.pdbx_seq_one_letter_code
_entity_poly.pdbx_strand_id
1 'polypeptide(L)'
;GRAAAYMALESNADHPDNHGFYRDLAELHVVFVTDTDDNSTQPTRSEFMAWAANLKDSQRDVVFHAIVQRPADTGCGFLRPGFDYLYYASQTGGVNGTICAQDWTPVLDDLGLQSSGLKQEFFLRNLPELDRGLLVQVRRPNPDGNVVTLAFDWCLAGEEVTDPECEVVYTPGRNSITFLEFIADPLAEVLVTYTRAEDFTVREEATGQ
;
A
#
# COMPACT_ATOMS: atom_id res chain seq x y z
N GLY A 1 -7.82 20.63 4.68
CA GLY A 1 -6.84 19.53 4.65
C GLY A 1 -5.73 19.77 3.65
N ARG A 2 -6.03 20.04 2.37
CA ARG A 2 -5.03 20.28 1.31
C ARG A 2 -4.01 21.36 1.67
N ALA A 3 -4.47 22.58 1.99
CA ALA A 3 -3.56 23.68 2.30
C ALA A 3 -2.76 23.42 3.58
N ALA A 4 -3.36 22.75 4.57
CA ALA A 4 -2.68 22.38 5.80
C ALA A 4 -1.52 21.40 5.54
N ALA A 5 -1.74 20.35 4.74
CA ALA A 5 -0.69 19.40 4.37
C ALA A 5 0.44 20.09 3.61
N TYR A 6 0.11 20.94 2.63
CA TYR A 6 1.08 21.72 1.88
C TYR A 6 1.90 22.65 2.80
N MET A 7 1.23 23.40 3.69
CA MET A 7 1.93 24.29 4.61
C MET A 7 2.87 23.54 5.55
N ALA A 8 2.49 22.38 6.06
CA ALA A 8 3.34 21.59 6.95
C ALA A 8 4.60 21.07 6.26
N LEU A 9 4.47 20.65 5.00
CA LEU A 9 5.53 19.96 4.25
C LEU A 9 6.37 20.89 3.36
N GLU A 10 5.87 22.08 3.05
CA GLU A 10 6.55 23.05 2.18
C GLU A 10 6.74 24.39 2.91
N SER A 11 5.65 25.13 3.15
CA SER A 11 5.75 26.53 3.60
C SER A 11 6.39 26.69 4.98
N ASN A 12 6.19 25.71 5.85
CA ASN A 12 6.71 25.66 7.22
C ASN A 12 7.63 24.46 7.42
N ALA A 13 8.20 23.89 6.35
CA ALA A 13 9.09 22.73 6.45
C ALA A 13 10.29 23.00 7.39
N ASP A 14 10.85 24.20 7.30
CA ASP A 14 11.99 24.66 8.11
C ASP A 14 11.59 25.25 9.47
N HIS A 15 10.30 25.23 9.83
CA HIS A 15 9.88 25.72 11.15
C HIS A 15 10.40 24.80 12.25
N PRO A 16 10.98 25.31 13.35
CA PRO A 16 11.55 24.46 14.41
C PRO A 16 10.59 23.39 14.96
N ASP A 17 9.30 23.72 15.04
CA ASP A 17 8.26 22.78 15.50
C ASP A 17 8.00 21.61 14.53
N ASN A 18 8.40 21.74 13.26
CA ASN A 18 8.29 20.71 12.23
C ASN A 18 9.60 19.94 12.03
N HIS A 19 10.63 20.19 12.85
CA HIS A 19 11.91 19.51 12.69
C HIS A 19 11.77 17.99 12.87
N GLY A 20 12.18 17.24 11.84
CA GLY A 20 12.05 15.78 11.80
C GLY A 20 10.67 15.25 11.37
N PHE A 21 9.72 16.15 11.06
CA PHE A 21 8.42 15.77 10.49
C PHE A 21 8.59 15.12 9.11
N TYR A 22 9.34 15.78 8.21
CA TYR A 22 9.74 15.22 6.93
C TYR A 22 11.07 14.45 7.07
N ARG A 23 11.13 13.25 6.50
CA ARG A 23 12.31 12.37 6.50
C ARG A 23 12.59 11.90 5.09
N ASP A 24 13.75 12.22 4.53
CA ASP A 24 14.09 12.00 3.10
C ASP A 24 13.83 10.55 2.66
N LEU A 25 14.31 9.59 3.43
CA LEU A 25 14.26 8.15 3.11
C LEU A 25 12.99 7.43 3.61
N ALA A 26 12.02 8.14 4.19
CA ALA A 26 10.77 7.54 4.65
C ALA A 26 9.64 7.82 3.66
N GLU A 27 8.79 6.80 3.47
CA GLU A 27 7.48 6.98 2.85
C GLU A 27 6.65 7.99 3.67
N LEU A 28 5.95 8.87 2.97
CA LEU A 28 5.09 9.88 3.53
C LEU A 28 3.63 9.47 3.34
N HIS A 29 2.99 9.15 4.45
CA HIS A 29 1.55 8.88 4.50
C HIS A 29 0.82 10.08 5.09
N VAL A 30 -0.22 10.56 4.40
CA VAL A 30 -1.09 11.64 4.87
C VAL A 30 -2.53 11.17 4.87
N VAL A 31 -3.15 11.13 6.05
CA VAL A 31 -4.54 10.70 6.22
C VAL A 31 -5.43 11.93 6.39
N PHE A 32 -6.35 12.14 5.45
CA PHE A 32 -7.37 13.19 5.56
C PHE A 32 -8.57 12.64 6.31
N VAL A 33 -8.88 13.22 7.48
CA VAL A 33 -10.05 12.87 8.29
C VAL A 33 -10.98 14.07 8.37
N THR A 34 -12.10 14.06 7.65
CA THR A 34 -13.01 15.21 7.58
C THR A 34 -14.38 14.88 6.98
N ASP A 35 -15.40 15.63 7.37
CA ASP A 35 -16.76 15.56 6.83
C ASP A 35 -16.97 16.42 5.57
N THR A 36 -15.98 17.17 5.08
CA THR A 36 -16.11 18.00 3.87
C THR A 36 -14.76 18.37 3.22
N ASP A 37 -14.77 18.77 1.95
CA ASP A 37 -13.59 19.26 1.24
C ASP A 37 -13.02 20.55 1.85
N ASP A 38 -11.72 20.78 1.62
CA ASP A 38 -11.05 22.03 2.04
C ASP A 38 -11.63 23.24 1.29
N ASN A 39 -11.89 24.33 2.01
CA ASN A 39 -12.27 25.62 1.41
C ASN A 39 -11.07 26.47 0.97
N SER A 40 -9.84 25.99 1.17
CA SER A 40 -8.63 26.67 0.66
C SER A 40 -8.66 26.83 -0.86
N THR A 41 -8.30 28.03 -1.33
CA THR A 41 -8.20 28.34 -2.76
C THR A 41 -6.84 27.99 -3.36
N GLN A 42 -5.79 27.91 -2.52
CA GLN A 42 -4.43 27.56 -2.92
C GLN A 42 -3.78 26.60 -1.89
N PRO A 43 -2.91 25.67 -2.35
CA PRO A 43 -2.75 25.29 -3.76
C PRO A 43 -4.07 24.75 -4.31
N THR A 44 -4.30 24.89 -5.62
CA THR A 44 -5.42 24.22 -6.29
C THR A 44 -5.24 22.69 -6.21
N ARG A 45 -6.31 21.94 -6.49
CA ARG A 45 -6.25 20.46 -6.52
C ARG A 45 -5.13 19.93 -7.42
N SER A 46 -4.99 20.49 -8.62
CA SER A 46 -3.96 20.09 -9.60
C SER A 46 -2.56 20.48 -9.16
N GLU A 47 -2.38 21.69 -8.62
CA GLU A 47 -1.08 22.14 -8.11
C GLU A 47 -0.62 21.28 -6.93
N PHE A 48 -1.55 20.92 -6.04
CA PHE A 48 -1.24 20.06 -4.91
C PHE A 48 -0.77 18.67 -5.35
N MET A 49 -1.45 18.05 -6.33
CA MET A 49 -1.00 16.74 -6.85
C MET A 49 0.31 16.83 -7.62
N ALA A 50 0.52 17.90 -8.39
CA ALA A 50 1.78 18.12 -9.08
C ALA A 50 2.94 18.32 -8.09
N TRP A 51 2.71 19.08 -7.01
CA TRP A 51 3.68 19.25 -5.92
C TRP A 51 3.96 17.90 -5.22
N ALA A 52 2.93 17.17 -4.82
CA ALA A 52 3.07 15.88 -4.14
C ALA A 52 3.88 14.86 -4.98
N ALA A 53 3.67 14.83 -6.30
CA ALA A 53 4.40 13.96 -7.22
C ALA A 53 5.88 14.30 -7.37
N ASN A 54 6.32 15.48 -6.91
CA ASN A 54 7.71 15.92 -6.92
C ASN A 54 8.29 16.09 -5.50
N LEU A 55 7.53 15.74 -4.46
CA LEU A 55 7.94 15.91 -3.06
C LEU A 55 8.96 14.85 -2.62
N LYS A 56 9.04 13.72 -3.33
CA LYS A 56 9.93 12.58 -3.08
C LYS A 56 10.56 12.12 -4.38
N ASP A 57 11.68 11.40 -4.28
CA ASP A 57 12.38 10.82 -5.44
C ASP A 57 11.48 9.83 -6.22
N SER A 58 10.63 9.10 -5.49
CA SER A 58 9.61 8.24 -6.05
C SER A 58 8.22 8.79 -5.72
N GLN A 59 7.36 8.88 -6.75
CA GLN A 59 5.94 9.20 -6.57
C GLN A 59 5.20 8.19 -5.69
N ARG A 60 5.77 6.98 -5.52
CA ARG A 60 5.21 5.93 -4.68
C ARG A 60 5.46 6.18 -3.19
N ASP A 61 6.38 7.07 -2.85
CA ASP A 61 6.74 7.36 -1.47
C ASP A 61 5.84 8.46 -0.87
N VAL A 62 4.78 8.88 -1.59
CA VAL A 62 3.76 9.81 -1.10
C VAL A 62 2.39 9.19 -1.29
N VAL A 63 1.75 8.80 -0.19
CA VAL A 63 0.45 8.16 -0.18
C VAL A 63 -0.56 9.00 0.60
N PHE A 64 -1.63 9.40 -0.09
CA PHE A 64 -2.78 10.04 0.52
C PHE A 64 -3.85 9.01 0.87
N HIS A 65 -4.43 9.12 2.06
CA HIS A 65 -5.58 8.32 2.48
C HIS A 65 -6.74 9.23 2.85
N ALA A 66 -7.97 8.70 2.82
CA ALA A 66 -9.15 9.50 3.08
C ALA A 66 -10.16 8.76 3.97
N ILE A 67 -10.36 9.24 5.19
CA ILE A 67 -11.53 8.89 6.03
C ILE A 67 -12.48 10.08 5.96
N VAL A 68 -13.37 10.04 4.98
CA VAL A 68 -14.26 11.17 4.69
C VAL A 68 -15.68 10.70 4.51
N GLN A 69 -16.63 11.62 4.47
CA GLN A 69 -17.95 11.24 3.99
C GLN A 69 -17.86 10.90 2.50
N ARG A 70 -18.36 9.72 2.12
CA ARG A 70 -18.43 9.25 0.74
C ARG A 70 -19.82 9.54 0.15
N PRO A 71 -19.95 9.62 -1.19
CA PRO A 71 -21.23 9.93 -1.84
C PRO A 71 -22.38 9.00 -1.49
N ALA A 72 -22.09 7.73 -1.19
CA ALA A 72 -23.09 6.72 -0.86
C ALA A 72 -23.44 6.65 0.64
N ASP A 73 -22.75 7.40 1.50
CA ASP A 73 -22.95 7.30 2.94
C ASP A 73 -24.20 8.08 3.39
N THR A 74 -25.05 7.41 4.17
CA THR A 74 -26.34 7.96 4.64
C THR A 74 -26.34 8.28 6.14
N GLY A 75 -25.26 7.98 6.87
CA GLY A 75 -25.18 8.06 8.33
C GLY A 75 -24.80 9.42 8.94
N CYS A 76 -24.30 10.39 8.15
CA CYS A 76 -23.74 11.65 8.68
C CYS A 76 -24.67 12.88 8.62
N GLY A 77 -25.95 12.73 8.29
CA GLY A 77 -26.94 13.82 8.35
C GLY A 77 -26.83 14.93 7.29
N PHE A 78 -25.63 15.26 6.80
CA PHE A 78 -25.39 16.21 5.70
C PHE A 78 -24.69 15.50 4.53
N LEU A 79 -24.96 15.90 3.28
CA LEU A 79 -24.28 15.35 2.10
C LEU A 79 -23.23 16.33 1.61
N ARG A 80 -22.01 16.26 2.17
CA ARG A 80 -20.86 17.03 1.67
C ARG A 80 -19.65 16.13 1.46
N PRO A 81 -19.69 15.20 0.48
CA PRO A 81 -18.61 14.24 0.32
C PRO A 81 -17.26 14.92 0.11
N GLY A 82 -16.21 14.35 0.69
CA GLY A 82 -14.83 14.82 0.53
C GLY A 82 -14.24 14.39 -0.81
N PHE A 83 -14.81 14.87 -1.92
CA PHE A 83 -14.46 14.42 -3.28
C PHE A 83 -12.99 14.64 -3.62
N ASP A 84 -12.40 15.73 -3.19
CA ASP A 84 -10.99 16.01 -3.47
C ASP A 84 -10.07 15.03 -2.76
N TYR A 85 -10.40 14.64 -1.52
CA TYR A 85 -9.59 13.70 -0.76
C TYR A 85 -9.75 12.26 -1.26
N LEU A 86 -10.96 11.86 -1.65
CA LEU A 86 -11.19 10.58 -2.34
C LEU A 86 -10.40 10.52 -3.65
N TYR A 87 -10.36 11.64 -4.38
CA TYR A 87 -9.54 11.77 -5.58
C TYR A 87 -8.06 11.57 -5.24
N TYR A 88 -7.48 12.30 -4.28
CA TYR A 88 -6.08 12.13 -3.89
C TYR A 88 -5.74 10.69 -3.52
N ALA A 89 -6.57 10.06 -2.67
CA ALA A 89 -6.35 8.69 -2.26
C ALA A 89 -6.37 7.71 -3.45
N SER A 90 -7.30 7.89 -4.40
CA SER A 90 -7.32 7.07 -5.62
C SER A 90 -6.08 7.25 -6.50
N GLN A 91 -5.53 8.47 -6.57
CA GLN A 91 -4.38 8.76 -7.44
C GLN A 91 -3.08 8.20 -6.86
N THR A 92 -2.97 8.12 -5.55
CA THR A 92 -1.78 7.60 -4.86
C THR A 92 -1.94 6.16 -4.37
N GLY A 93 -3.08 5.51 -4.66
CA GLY A 93 -3.35 4.14 -4.23
C GLY A 93 -3.58 3.97 -2.72
N GLY A 94 -4.00 5.01 -2.02
CA GLY A 94 -4.24 4.95 -0.58
C GLY A 94 -5.63 4.46 -0.21
N VAL A 95 -5.74 3.99 1.04
CA VAL A 95 -7.00 3.56 1.67
C VAL A 95 -8.05 4.68 1.71
N ASN A 96 -9.30 4.31 1.42
CA ASN A 96 -10.47 5.16 1.65
C ASN A 96 -11.43 4.49 2.65
N GLY A 97 -11.97 5.29 3.58
CA GLY A 97 -12.97 4.88 4.54
C GLY A 97 -14.04 5.95 4.72
N THR A 98 -15.11 5.59 5.44
CA THR A 98 -16.20 6.50 5.74
C THR A 98 -16.07 7.07 7.15
N ILE A 99 -16.13 8.40 7.27
CA ILE A 99 -16.23 9.06 8.57
C ILE A 99 -17.57 8.75 9.29
N CYS A 100 -18.57 8.27 8.54
CA CYS A 100 -19.89 7.91 9.06
C CYS A 100 -19.94 6.52 9.69
N ALA A 101 -18.86 5.73 9.60
CA ALA A 101 -18.81 4.43 10.24
C ALA A 101 -18.89 4.58 11.76
N GLN A 102 -19.63 3.67 12.40
CA GLN A 102 -19.64 3.53 13.85
C GLN A 102 -18.38 2.80 14.36
N ASP A 103 -17.74 2.02 13.49
CA ASP A 103 -16.51 1.29 13.78
C ASP A 103 -15.46 1.62 12.72
N TRP A 104 -14.32 2.17 13.15
CA TRP A 104 -13.21 2.55 12.29
C TRP A 104 -12.08 1.51 12.31
N THR A 105 -12.23 0.42 13.07
CA THR A 105 -11.21 -0.64 13.18
C THR A 105 -10.78 -1.14 11.80
N PRO A 106 -11.69 -1.51 10.87
CA PRO A 106 -11.26 -2.05 9.57
C PRO A 106 -10.42 -1.07 8.75
N VAL A 107 -10.80 0.22 8.71
CA VAL A 107 -10.03 1.21 7.94
C VAL A 107 -8.71 1.55 8.61
N LEU A 108 -8.65 1.52 9.95
CA LEU A 108 -7.41 1.74 10.69
C LEU A 108 -6.44 0.55 10.54
N ASP A 109 -6.95 -0.68 10.43
CA ASP A 109 -6.13 -1.86 10.14
C ASP A 109 -5.52 -1.77 8.74
N ASP A 110 -6.32 -1.44 7.72
CA ASP A 110 -5.83 -1.23 6.35
C ASP A 110 -4.77 -0.10 6.29
N LEU A 111 -5.00 0.99 7.02
CA LEU A 111 -4.03 2.08 7.15
C LEU A 111 -2.75 1.65 7.83
N GLY A 112 -2.83 0.84 8.90
CA GLY A 112 -1.68 0.30 9.60
C GLY A 112 -0.83 -0.61 8.71
N LEU A 113 -1.49 -1.49 7.94
CA LEU A 113 -0.83 -2.36 6.96
C LEU A 113 -0.16 -1.55 5.86
N GLN A 114 -0.84 -0.55 5.30
CA GLN A 114 -0.27 0.25 4.21
C GLN A 114 0.87 1.17 4.69
N SER A 115 0.72 1.82 5.85
CA SER A 115 1.70 2.79 6.36
C SER A 115 2.98 2.18 6.95
N SER A 116 2.96 0.88 7.22
CA SER A 116 4.12 0.14 7.69
C SER A 116 5.05 -0.31 6.55
N GLY A 117 4.71 0.00 5.29
CA GLY A 117 5.47 -0.44 4.11
C GLY A 117 5.43 -1.97 3.94
N LEU A 118 4.44 -2.61 4.56
CA LEU A 118 4.28 -4.05 4.61
C LEU A 118 3.68 -4.52 3.29
N LYS A 119 4.56 -4.78 2.33
CA LYS A 119 4.21 -5.23 0.99
C LYS A 119 3.64 -6.63 1.07
N GLN A 120 2.39 -6.78 0.64
CA GLN A 120 1.75 -8.10 0.56
C GLN A 120 1.82 -8.66 -0.86
N GLU A 121 1.95 -7.80 -1.88
CA GLU A 121 2.02 -8.19 -3.29
C GLU A 121 3.43 -8.02 -3.87
N PHE A 122 3.93 -9.07 -4.50
CA PHE A 122 5.26 -9.11 -5.11
C PHE A 122 5.18 -9.57 -6.56
N PHE A 123 5.77 -8.79 -7.46
CA PHE A 123 5.75 -9.06 -8.89
C PHE A 123 6.90 -9.96 -9.32
N LEU A 124 6.58 -10.93 -10.17
CA LEU A 124 7.55 -11.81 -10.82
C LEU A 124 8.06 -11.15 -12.10
N ARG A 125 9.34 -11.38 -12.43
CA ARG A 125 9.95 -10.82 -13.65
C ARG A 125 9.62 -11.64 -14.88
N ASN A 126 9.39 -12.94 -14.72
CA ASN A 126 9.02 -13.86 -15.79
C ASN A 126 7.69 -14.54 -15.47
N LEU A 127 7.05 -15.10 -16.50
CA LEU A 127 5.84 -15.89 -16.34
C LEU A 127 6.20 -17.33 -15.92
N PRO A 128 5.66 -17.84 -14.80
CA PRO A 128 5.81 -19.23 -14.39
C PRO A 128 4.96 -20.20 -15.22
N GLU A 129 5.48 -21.40 -15.45
CA GLU A 129 4.75 -22.56 -15.97
C GLU A 129 4.14 -23.33 -14.78
N LEU A 130 2.88 -23.00 -14.46
CA LEU A 130 2.23 -23.43 -13.21
C LEU A 130 2.08 -24.95 -13.05
N ASP A 131 1.97 -25.69 -14.16
CA ASP A 131 1.89 -27.16 -14.15
C ASP A 131 3.16 -27.82 -13.55
N ARG A 132 4.26 -27.08 -13.44
CA ARG A 132 5.52 -27.54 -12.84
C ARG A 132 5.74 -27.05 -11.41
N GLY A 133 4.76 -26.34 -10.87
CA GLY A 133 4.78 -25.82 -9.51
C GLY A 133 5.49 -24.47 -9.37
N LEU A 134 5.10 -23.80 -8.29
CA LEU A 134 5.66 -22.55 -7.80
C LEU A 134 6.10 -22.80 -6.35
N LEU A 135 7.32 -22.40 -5.99
CA LEU A 135 7.81 -22.47 -4.61
C LEU A 135 8.02 -21.05 -4.11
N VAL A 136 7.23 -20.65 -3.11
CA VAL A 136 7.32 -19.33 -2.47
C VAL A 136 8.02 -19.47 -1.13
N GLN A 137 9.09 -18.69 -0.93
CA GLN A 137 9.87 -18.69 0.30
C GLN A 137 10.17 -17.28 0.76
N VAL A 138 10.27 -17.08 2.07
CA VAL A 138 10.71 -15.82 2.68
C VAL A 138 11.93 -16.08 3.52
N ARG A 139 13.04 -15.44 3.17
CA ARG A 139 14.31 -15.51 3.91
C ARG A 139 14.45 -14.27 4.77
N ARG A 140 14.57 -14.43 6.09
CA ARG A 140 14.70 -13.31 7.04
C ARG A 140 15.64 -13.64 8.20
N PRO A 141 16.26 -12.65 8.86
CA PRO A 141 16.91 -12.88 10.15
C PRO A 141 15.87 -13.11 11.26
N ASN A 142 16.16 -14.05 12.15
CA ASN A 142 15.44 -14.24 13.42
C ASN A 142 16.04 -13.30 14.50
N PRO A 143 15.40 -13.07 15.66
CA PRO A 143 15.93 -12.19 16.71
C PRO A 143 17.35 -12.53 17.19
N ASP A 144 17.77 -13.79 17.07
CA ASP A 144 19.13 -14.24 17.41
C ASP A 144 20.18 -13.94 16.32
N GLY A 145 19.80 -13.27 15.23
CA GLY A 145 20.66 -12.94 14.09
C GLY A 145 20.85 -14.06 13.07
N ASN A 146 20.26 -15.25 13.31
CA ASN A 146 20.31 -16.37 12.37
C ASN A 146 19.31 -16.18 11.22
N VAL A 147 19.69 -16.54 10.00
CA VAL A 147 18.78 -16.50 8.86
C VAL A 147 17.86 -17.72 8.86
N VAL A 148 16.56 -17.48 8.80
CA VAL A 148 15.50 -18.50 8.67
C VAL A 148 14.81 -18.37 7.31
N THR A 149 14.38 -19.50 6.76
CA THR A 149 13.61 -19.57 5.52
C THR A 149 12.25 -20.17 5.83
N LEU A 150 11.19 -19.42 5.56
CA LEU A 150 9.81 -19.87 5.61
C LEU A 150 9.39 -20.29 4.20
N ALA A 151 8.60 -21.35 4.08
CA ALA A 151 7.98 -21.78 2.83
C ALA A 151 6.47 -21.65 2.97
N PHE A 152 5.80 -21.29 1.89
CA PHE A 152 4.36 -21.02 1.88
C PHE A 152 3.67 -21.82 0.79
N ASP A 153 2.49 -22.32 1.13
CA ASP A 153 1.61 -22.98 0.17
C ASP A 153 0.87 -21.92 -0.67
N TRP A 154 0.80 -22.15 -1.99
CA TRP A 154 0.27 -21.18 -2.94
C TRP A 154 -0.94 -21.74 -3.70
N CYS A 155 -1.82 -20.83 -4.12
CA CYS A 155 -2.98 -21.15 -4.96
C CYS A 155 -3.08 -20.22 -6.16
N LEU A 156 -3.82 -20.67 -7.17
CA LEU A 156 -4.12 -19.86 -8.34
C LEU A 156 -5.33 -18.95 -8.09
N ALA A 157 -5.20 -17.65 -8.38
CA ALA A 157 -6.30 -16.71 -8.27
C ALA A 157 -7.50 -17.14 -9.14
N GLY A 158 -8.67 -17.30 -8.53
CA GLY A 158 -9.92 -17.64 -9.22
C GLY A 158 -10.26 -19.13 -9.24
N GLU A 159 -9.33 -20.01 -8.84
CA GLU A 159 -9.75 -21.24 -8.17
C GLU A 159 -10.36 -20.78 -6.84
N GLU A 160 -11.53 -21.30 -6.46
CA GLU A 160 -12.15 -20.93 -5.19
C GLU A 160 -11.07 -21.02 -4.11
N VAL A 161 -10.79 -19.90 -3.43
CA VAL A 161 -9.95 -19.86 -2.22
C VAL A 161 -10.75 -20.53 -1.10
N THR A 162 -11.11 -21.79 -1.31
CA THR A 162 -11.76 -22.71 -0.37
C THR A 162 -10.76 -23.72 0.14
N ASP A 163 -9.53 -23.73 -0.38
CA ASP A 163 -8.40 -24.43 0.22
C ASP A 163 -7.96 -23.67 1.49
N PRO A 164 -8.18 -24.23 2.69
CA PRO A 164 -7.79 -23.60 3.94
C PRO A 164 -6.26 -23.57 4.14
N GLU A 165 -5.48 -24.28 3.32
CA GLU A 165 -4.02 -24.28 3.35
C GLU A 165 -3.42 -23.19 2.45
N CYS A 166 -4.26 -22.38 1.79
CA CYS A 166 -3.79 -21.29 0.95
C CYS A 166 -3.18 -20.16 1.78
N GLU A 167 -1.87 -19.91 1.62
CA GLU A 167 -1.19 -18.79 2.29
C GLU A 167 -0.80 -17.67 1.32
N VAL A 168 -0.58 -18.03 0.05
CA VAL A 168 -0.16 -17.12 -1.02
C VAL A 168 -1.01 -17.32 -2.26
N VAL A 169 -1.48 -16.24 -2.88
CA VAL A 169 -2.24 -16.30 -4.13
C VAL A 169 -1.38 -15.80 -5.29
N TYR A 170 -1.20 -16.64 -6.31
CA TYR A 170 -0.62 -16.22 -7.58
C TYR A 170 -1.70 -15.69 -8.54
N THR A 171 -1.52 -14.48 -9.06
CA THR A 171 -2.46 -13.82 -9.99
C THR A 171 -1.85 -13.72 -11.40
N PRO A 172 -2.24 -14.60 -12.35
CA PRO A 172 -1.63 -14.64 -13.69
C PRO A 172 -1.74 -13.32 -14.46
N GLY A 173 -2.88 -12.63 -14.35
CA GLY A 173 -3.12 -11.36 -15.05
C GLY A 173 -2.22 -10.22 -14.59
N ARG A 174 -1.67 -10.31 -13.36
CA ARG A 174 -0.75 -9.31 -12.79
C ARG A 174 0.69 -9.83 -12.72
N ASN A 175 0.91 -11.12 -12.97
CA ASN A 175 2.17 -11.82 -12.74
C ASN A 175 2.77 -11.52 -11.36
N SER A 176 1.94 -11.67 -10.33
CA SER A 176 2.29 -11.36 -8.94
C SER A 176 1.85 -12.47 -8.00
N ILE A 177 2.54 -12.57 -6.87
CA ILE A 177 2.12 -13.34 -5.70
C ILE A 177 1.65 -12.38 -4.60
N THR A 178 0.60 -12.75 -3.88
CA THR A 178 0.06 -11.96 -2.77
C THR A 178 -0.06 -12.83 -1.53
N PHE A 179 0.59 -12.45 -0.44
CA PHE A 179 0.41 -13.11 0.86
C PHE A 179 -0.95 -12.74 1.45
N LEU A 180 -1.72 -13.72 1.92
CA LEU A 180 -3.06 -13.50 2.47
C LEU A 180 -3.00 -12.92 3.88
N GLU A 181 -2.22 -13.54 4.77
CA GLU A 181 -2.11 -13.13 6.17
C GLU A 181 -0.66 -12.86 6.59
N PHE A 182 0.31 -13.42 5.86
CA PHE A 182 1.71 -13.22 6.16
C PHE A 182 2.18 -11.85 5.71
N ILE A 183 3.02 -11.24 6.53
CA ILE A 183 3.65 -9.97 6.21
C ILE A 183 5.16 -10.12 6.29
N ALA A 184 5.83 -9.87 5.16
CA ALA A 184 7.28 -9.89 5.09
C ALA A 184 7.87 -8.68 5.84
N ASP A 185 8.89 -8.95 6.66
CA ASP A 185 9.71 -7.92 7.29
C ASP A 185 10.41 -7.07 6.20
N PRO A 186 10.62 -5.75 6.38
CA PRO A 186 11.33 -4.93 5.40
C PRO A 186 12.72 -5.44 4.98
N LEU A 187 13.40 -6.19 5.86
CA LEU A 187 14.70 -6.80 5.57
C LEU A 187 14.61 -8.24 5.05
N ALA A 188 13.40 -8.77 4.89
CA ALA A 188 13.19 -10.10 4.36
C ALA A 188 13.28 -10.13 2.83
N GLU A 189 13.84 -11.21 2.30
CA GLU A 189 13.87 -11.49 0.87
C GLU A 189 12.75 -12.46 0.52
N VAL A 190 11.86 -12.05 -0.39
CA VAL A 190 10.83 -12.93 -0.96
C VAL A 190 11.41 -13.62 -2.19
N LEU A 191 11.62 -14.92 -2.07
CA LEU A 191 12.24 -15.78 -3.07
C LEU A 191 11.18 -16.65 -3.72
N VAL A 192 11.10 -16.59 -5.04
CA VAL A 192 10.15 -17.39 -5.80
C VAL A 192 10.93 -18.26 -6.78
N THR A 193 10.70 -19.57 -6.72
CA THR A 193 11.33 -20.55 -7.61
C THR A 193 10.26 -21.23 -8.47
N TYR A 194 10.47 -21.24 -9.78
CA TYR A 194 9.53 -21.82 -10.75
C TYR A 194 10.25 -22.22 -12.04
N THR A 195 9.56 -23.00 -12.88
CA THR A 195 10.02 -23.26 -14.24
C THR A 195 9.37 -22.25 -15.19
N ARG A 196 10.13 -21.71 -16.14
CA ARG A 196 9.59 -20.89 -17.24
C ARG A 196 9.13 -21.80 -18.38
N ALA A 197 8.22 -21.29 -19.21
CA ALA A 197 7.73 -21.96 -20.42
C ALA A 197 8.84 -22.40 -21.42
N GLU A 198 10.06 -21.85 -21.30
CA GLU A 198 11.24 -22.24 -22.08
C GLU A 198 12.10 -23.33 -21.39
N ASP A 199 11.54 -24.10 -20.45
CA ASP A 199 12.19 -25.22 -19.74
C ASP A 199 13.39 -24.86 -18.84
N PHE A 200 13.47 -23.61 -18.36
CA PHE A 200 14.50 -23.21 -17.38
C PHE A 200 13.90 -23.00 -16.00
N THR A 201 14.47 -23.65 -14.98
CA THR A 201 14.21 -23.32 -13.58
C THR A 201 14.84 -21.97 -13.25
N VAL A 202 14.02 -21.05 -12.75
CA VAL A 202 14.41 -19.72 -12.30
C VAL A 202 14.14 -19.62 -10.82
N ARG A 203 15.10 -19.04 -10.10
CA ARG A 203 14.92 -18.52 -8.76
C ARG A 203 15.16 -17.02 -8.81
N GLU A 204 14.17 -16.24 -8.42
CA GLU A 204 14.26 -14.80 -8.42
C GLU A 204 13.74 -14.19 -7.11
N GLU A 205 14.24 -13.01 -6.79
CA GLU A 205 13.68 -12.17 -5.74
C GLU A 205 12.49 -11.42 -6.32
N ALA A 206 11.31 -11.64 -5.73
CA ALA A 206 10.11 -10.94 -6.13
C ALA A 206 10.13 -9.52 -5.54
N THR A 207 9.75 -8.54 -6.36
CA THR A 207 9.79 -7.13 -5.96
C THR A 207 8.42 -6.68 -5.49
N GLY A 208 8.33 -6.26 -4.22
CA GLY A 208 7.07 -5.80 -3.65
C GLY A 208 6.67 -4.41 -4.16
N GLN A 209 5.37 -4.17 -4.30
CA GLN A 209 4.78 -2.83 -4.46
C GLN A 209 3.74 -2.55 -3.40
#